data_AF-A0A521XDQ4-F1
#
_entry.id   AF-A0A521XDQ4-F1
#
_cell.length_a   1.000
_cell.length_b   1.000
_cell.length_c   1.000
_cell.angle_alpha   90.00
_cell.angle_beta   90.00
_cell.angle_gamma   90.00
#
_symmetry.space_group_name_H-M   'P 1'
#
loop_
_entity.id
_entity.type
_entity.pdbx_description
1 polymer ?
#
loop_
_entity_poly.entity_id
_entity_poly.type
_entity_poly.pdbx_seq_one_letter_code
_entity_poly.pdbx_strand_id
1 'polypeptide(L)'
;MISIQPNWSVVIGLAATVLLGFGVGCLVRRVGKAIPIPPPNDEPQMIALWTKLTTQNTGGSYIGHVERVIFFAAVWLNVWLLISSWLVFKLAFYWQGANFTAFPPTSPKSEDMAWVVAKRQMGTHHVATALVGTGANVVVALIGVAVGKWIKLQ
;
A
#
# COMPACT_ATOMS: atom_id res chain seq x y z
N MET A 1 -13.53 26.50 -31.23
CA MET A 1 -12.50 26.47 -30.16
C MET A 1 -13.19 26.14 -28.85
N ILE A 2 -12.91 24.99 -28.25
CA ILE A 2 -13.44 24.65 -26.92
C ILE A 2 -12.50 25.26 -25.88
N SER A 3 -12.95 26.30 -25.18
CA SER A 3 -12.24 26.88 -24.04
C SER A 3 -12.41 25.94 -22.84
N ILE A 4 -11.39 25.15 -22.54
CA ILE A 4 -11.33 24.34 -21.32
C ILE A 4 -10.97 25.30 -20.17
N GLN A 5 -11.98 25.81 -19.47
CA GLN A 5 -11.73 26.51 -18.22
C GLN A 5 -11.37 25.46 -17.16
N PRO A 6 -10.14 25.49 -16.60
CA PRO A 6 -9.75 24.52 -15.60
C PRO A 6 -10.63 24.67 -14.37
N ASN A 7 -11.22 23.56 -13.93
CA ASN A 7 -11.97 23.55 -12.70
C ASN A 7 -10.99 23.55 -11.52
N TRP A 8 -10.62 24.74 -11.06
CA TRP A 8 -9.63 24.94 -9.98
C TRP A 8 -9.95 24.16 -8.70
N SER A 9 -11.23 23.93 -8.41
CA SER A 9 -11.64 23.11 -7.26
C SER A 9 -11.12 21.66 -7.34
N VAL A 10 -11.09 21.08 -8.56
CA VAL A 10 -10.53 19.75 -8.81
C VAL A 10 -9.02 19.76 -8.59
N VAL A 11 -8.36 20.78 -9.15
CA VAL A 11 -6.90 20.93 -9.08
C VAL A 11 -6.44 21.06 -7.64
N ILE A 12 -7.10 21.90 -6.84
CA ILE A 12 -6.76 22.11 -5.43
C ILE A 12 -7.05 20.84 -4.61
N GLY A 13 -8.19 20.17 -4.86
CA GLY A 13 -8.50 18.90 -4.20
C GLY A 13 -7.45 17.82 -4.48
N LEU A 14 -7.02 17.69 -5.74
CA LEU A 14 -5.99 16.75 -6.15
C LEU A 14 -4.63 17.11 -5.54
N ALA A 15 -4.25 18.39 -5.53
CA ALA A 15 -3.04 18.87 -4.89
C ALA A 15 -3.02 18.53 -3.40
N ALA A 16 -4.14 18.74 -2.69
CA ALA A 16 -4.29 18.35 -1.29
C ALA A 16 -4.12 16.83 -1.09
N THR A 17 -4.72 16.00 -1.93
CA THR A 17 -4.51 14.53 -1.92
C THR A 17 -3.05 14.15 -2.12
N VAL A 18 -2.34 14.77 -3.06
CA VAL A 18 -0.93 14.49 -3.32
C VAL A 18 -0.06 14.88 -2.12
N LEU A 19 -0.26 16.10 -1.59
CA LEU A 19 0.50 16.64 -0.47
C LEU A 19 0.31 15.80 0.81
N LEU A 20 -0.94 15.52 1.19
CA LEU A 20 -1.24 14.65 2.34
C LEU A 20 -0.69 13.24 2.13
N GLY A 21 -0.67 12.78 0.88
CA GLY A 21 -0.16 11.48 0.50
C GLY A 21 1.33 11.26 0.80
N PHE A 22 2.15 12.31 0.95
CA PHE A 22 3.52 12.15 1.43
C PHE A 22 3.59 11.59 2.87
N GLY A 23 2.57 11.86 3.68
CA GLY A 23 2.46 11.32 5.04
C GLY A 23 2.19 9.81 5.10
N VAL A 24 1.54 9.25 4.07
CA VAL A 24 1.19 7.82 4.01
C VAL A 24 2.43 6.94 4.09
N GLY A 25 3.52 7.33 3.41
CA GLY A 25 4.79 6.60 3.46
C GLY A 25 5.38 6.51 4.87
N CYS A 26 5.24 7.57 5.68
CA CYS A 26 5.68 7.56 7.08
C CYS A 26 4.84 6.60 7.93
N LEU A 27 3.51 6.63 7.75
CA LEU A 27 2.59 5.72 8.45
C LEU A 27 2.88 4.26 8.13
N VAL A 28 3.03 3.93 6.84
CA VAL A 28 3.34 2.56 6.39
C VAL A 28 4.68 2.09 6.96
N ARG A 29 5.71 2.94 6.97
CA ARG A 29 7.01 2.60 7.58
C ARG A 29 6.90 2.37 9.10
N ARG A 30 6.09 3.15 9.81
CA ARG A 30 5.86 2.95 11.25
C ARG A 30 5.21 1.60 11.52
N VAL A 31 4.18 1.24 10.77
CA VAL A 31 3.52 -0.07 10.89
C VAL A 31 4.48 -1.19 10.52
N GLY A 32 5.25 -1.04 9.44
CA GLY A 32 6.26 -2.02 9.03
C GLY A 32 7.31 -2.26 10.10
N LYS A 33 7.76 -1.22 10.82
CA LYS A 33 8.71 -1.36 11.94
C LYS A 33 8.12 -2.09 13.15
N ALA A 34 6.81 -2.02 13.36
CA ALA A 34 6.14 -2.73 14.45
C ALA A 34 6.01 -4.25 14.19
N ILE A 35 6.22 -4.69 12.94
CA ILE A 35 6.18 -6.09 12.53
C ILE A 35 7.55 -6.46 11.97
N PRO A 36 8.52 -6.80 12.84
CA PRO A 36 9.87 -7.13 12.41
C PRO A 36 9.87 -8.40 11.56
N ILE A 37 10.78 -8.45 10.59
CA ILE A 37 11.02 -9.58 9.71
C ILE A 37 12.43 -10.11 10.05
N PRO A 38 12.59 -10.95 11.08
CA PRO A 38 13.88 -11.46 11.50
C PRO A 38 14.48 -12.38 10.42
N PRO A 39 15.81 -12.45 10.33
CA PRO A 39 16.48 -13.41 9.48
C PRO A 39 16.20 -14.85 9.96
N PRO A 40 16.20 -15.85 9.06
CA PRO A 40 16.00 -17.25 9.43
C PRO A 40 17.13 -17.84 10.29
N ASN A 41 18.34 -17.29 10.21
CA ASN A 41 19.50 -17.72 10.99
C ASN A 41 20.45 -16.54 11.25
N ASP A 42 21.35 -16.71 12.20
CA ASP A 42 22.29 -15.67 12.66
C ASP A 42 23.60 -15.64 11.85
N GLU A 43 23.68 -16.38 10.74
CA GLU A 43 24.88 -16.40 9.91
C GLU A 43 25.08 -15.04 9.21
N PRO A 44 26.27 -14.40 9.32
CA PRO A 44 26.48 -13.04 8.79
C PRO A 44 26.17 -12.89 7.29
N GLN A 45 26.50 -13.91 6.48
CA GLN A 45 26.22 -13.89 5.04
C GLN A 45 24.71 -13.94 4.76
N MET A 46 23.98 -14.75 5.51
CA MET A 46 22.52 -14.87 5.38
C MET A 46 21.80 -13.62 5.87
N ILE A 47 22.28 -12.98 6.95
CA ILE A 47 21.77 -11.68 7.40
C ILE A 47 21.92 -10.62 6.29
N ALA A 48 23.06 -10.60 5.61
CA ALA A 48 23.31 -9.65 4.51
C ALA A 48 22.37 -9.90 3.32
N LEU A 49 22.19 -11.16 2.91
CA LEU A 49 21.26 -11.53 1.84
C LEU A 49 19.81 -11.24 2.22
N TRP A 50 19.41 -11.54 3.46
CA TRP A 50 18.08 -11.28 4.00
C TRP A 50 17.77 -9.79 4.03
N THR A 51 18.73 -8.98 4.51
CA THR A 51 18.61 -7.52 4.51
C THR A 51 18.47 -7.00 3.09
N LYS A 52 19.25 -7.50 2.14
CA LYS A 52 19.12 -7.12 0.73
C LYS A 52 17.75 -7.50 0.16
N LEU A 53 17.26 -8.70 0.43
CA LEU A 53 15.94 -9.17 0.00
C LEU A 53 14.80 -8.29 0.54
N THR A 54 14.85 -7.96 1.84
CA THR A 54 13.79 -7.20 2.53
C THR A 54 13.83 -5.70 2.23
N THR A 55 15.00 -5.13 1.90
CA THR A 55 15.14 -3.70 1.61
C THR A 55 14.85 -3.32 0.15
N GLN A 56 14.89 -4.27 -0.79
CA GLN A 56 14.67 -4.01 -2.22
C GLN A 56 13.19 -3.80 -2.61
N ASN A 57 12.25 -3.80 -1.66
CA ASN A 57 10.83 -3.66 -1.96
C ASN A 57 10.41 -2.19 -2.18
N THR A 58 10.73 -1.63 -3.35
CA THR A 58 10.43 -0.23 -3.71
C THR A 58 9.08 -0.02 -4.40
N GLY A 59 8.47 -1.10 -4.92
CA GLY A 59 7.23 -1.03 -5.72
C GLY A 59 6.02 -0.43 -4.98
N GLY A 60 5.95 -0.61 -3.66
CA GLY A 60 4.82 -0.15 -2.84
C GLY A 60 4.58 1.36 -2.89
N SER A 61 5.64 2.17 -3.01
CA SER A 61 5.50 3.64 -3.06
C SER A 61 4.83 4.08 -4.36
N TYR A 62 5.25 3.52 -5.50
CA TYR A 62 4.69 3.83 -6.82
C TYR A 62 3.21 3.48 -6.90
N ILE A 63 2.85 2.27 -6.46
CA ILE A 63 1.46 1.83 -6.37
C ILE A 63 0.66 2.83 -5.53
N GLY A 64 1.15 3.20 -4.35
CA GLY A 64 0.45 4.14 -3.47
C GLY A 64 0.20 5.52 -4.08
N HIS A 65 1.04 6.02 -4.99
CA HIS A 65 0.77 7.26 -5.73
C HIS A 65 -0.39 7.09 -6.72
N VAL A 66 -0.40 5.98 -7.46
CA VAL A 66 -1.47 5.66 -8.41
C VAL A 66 -2.81 5.51 -7.70
N GLU A 67 -2.83 4.82 -6.56
CA GLU A 67 -4.06 4.62 -5.77
C GLU A 67 -4.73 5.92 -5.35
N ARG A 68 -3.93 6.88 -4.88
CA ARG A 68 -4.45 8.17 -4.44
C ARG A 68 -5.18 8.90 -5.56
N VAL A 69 -4.63 8.86 -6.77
CA VAL A 69 -5.24 9.49 -7.96
C VAL A 69 -6.51 8.75 -8.36
N ILE A 70 -6.48 7.41 -8.38
CA ILE A 70 -7.65 6.59 -8.73
C ILE A 70 -8.78 6.82 -7.72
N PHE A 71 -8.51 6.75 -6.42
CA PHE A 71 -9.54 6.97 -5.39
C PHE A 71 -10.06 8.40 -5.42
N PHE A 72 -9.19 9.40 -5.60
CA PHE A 72 -9.63 10.78 -5.74
C PHE A 72 -10.57 10.95 -6.93
N ALA A 73 -10.16 10.48 -8.11
CA ALA A 73 -10.97 10.56 -9.32
C ALA A 73 -12.30 9.82 -9.19
N ALA A 74 -12.28 8.61 -8.62
CA ALA A 74 -13.47 7.80 -8.42
C ALA A 74 -14.49 8.48 -7.48
N VAL A 75 -14.03 9.01 -6.35
CA VAL A 75 -14.92 9.72 -5.40
C VAL A 75 -15.40 11.05 -6.00
N TRP A 76 -14.52 11.79 -6.69
CA TRP A 76 -14.86 13.07 -7.30
C TRP A 76 -15.96 12.92 -8.36
N LEU A 77 -15.83 11.91 -9.22
CA LEU A 77 -16.77 11.60 -10.31
C LEU A 77 -17.94 10.71 -9.86
N ASN A 78 -18.00 10.32 -8.58
CA ASN A 78 -19.02 9.42 -8.03
C ASN A 78 -19.06 8.04 -8.71
N VAL A 79 -17.90 7.54 -9.18
CA VAL A 79 -17.74 6.26 -9.86
C VAL A 79 -17.26 5.20 -8.87
N TRP A 80 -18.16 4.77 -7.97
CA TRP A 80 -17.85 3.77 -6.93
C TRP A 80 -17.36 2.44 -7.50
N LEU A 81 -17.82 2.08 -8.70
CA LEU A 81 -17.37 0.88 -9.40
C LEU A 81 -15.85 0.87 -9.58
N LEU A 82 -15.21 2.02 -9.85
CA LEU A 82 -13.77 2.12 -10.01
C LEU A 82 -13.02 1.79 -8.70
N ILE A 83 -13.55 2.25 -7.56
CA ILE A 83 -12.99 1.92 -6.23
C ILE A 83 -13.10 0.43 -5.99
N SER A 84 -14.29 -0.14 -6.18
CA SER A 84 -14.54 -1.58 -5.97
C SER A 84 -13.68 -2.44 -6.87
N SER A 85 -13.59 -2.12 -8.17
CA SER A 85 -12.73 -2.83 -9.12
C SER A 85 -11.25 -2.74 -8.75
N TRP A 86 -10.79 -1.57 -8.31
CA TRP A 86 -9.40 -1.41 -7.86
C TRP A 86 -9.11 -2.24 -6.59
N LEU A 87 -10.03 -2.26 -5.63
CA LEU A 87 -9.87 -3.05 -4.40
C LEU A 87 -9.92 -4.55 -4.68
N VAL A 88 -10.79 -5.02 -5.58
CA VAL A 88 -10.85 -6.43 -6.00
C VAL A 88 -9.58 -6.82 -6.76
N PHE A 89 -9.12 -5.99 -7.69
CA PHE A 89 -7.85 -6.19 -8.39
C PHE A 89 -6.72 -6.32 -7.37
N LYS A 90 -6.61 -5.37 -6.44
CA LYS A 90 -5.59 -5.40 -5.40
C LYS A 90 -5.67 -6.66 -4.55
N LEU A 91 -6.86 -7.03 -4.11
CA LEU A 91 -7.09 -8.27 -3.37
C LEU A 91 -6.61 -9.49 -4.14
N ALA A 92 -6.87 -9.59 -5.45
CA ALA A 92 -6.39 -10.68 -6.29
C ALA A 92 -4.85 -10.72 -6.38
N PHE A 93 -4.18 -9.57 -6.51
CA PHE A 93 -2.72 -9.50 -6.48
C PHE A 93 -2.15 -9.92 -5.12
N TYR A 94 -2.77 -9.49 -4.02
CA TYR A 94 -2.36 -9.93 -2.69
C TYR A 94 -2.63 -11.41 -2.47
N TRP A 95 -3.74 -11.95 -2.98
CA TRP A 95 -4.04 -13.37 -2.90
C TRP A 95 -2.99 -14.21 -3.62
N GLN A 96 -2.63 -13.81 -4.84
CA GLN A 96 -1.56 -14.47 -5.60
C GLN A 96 -0.19 -14.34 -4.90
N GLY A 97 0.07 -13.19 -4.27
CA GLY A 97 1.26 -12.95 -3.46
C GLY A 97 1.25 -13.67 -2.09
N ALA A 98 0.08 -13.99 -1.53
CA ALA A 98 -0.07 -14.59 -0.20
C ALA A 98 0.49 -16.03 -0.13
N ASN A 99 0.96 -16.59 -1.25
CA ASN A 99 1.84 -17.76 -1.28
C ASN A 99 3.10 -17.61 -0.39
N PHE A 100 3.51 -16.38 -0.07
CA PHE A 100 4.52 -16.13 0.96
C PHE A 100 4.08 -16.53 2.37
N THR A 101 2.81 -16.78 2.65
CA THR A 101 2.32 -17.25 3.97
C THR A 101 1.91 -18.71 3.99
N ALA A 102 1.87 -19.36 2.83
CA ALA A 102 1.45 -20.75 2.74
C ALA A 102 2.38 -21.65 3.57
N PHE A 103 1.77 -22.46 4.44
CA PHE A 103 2.48 -23.53 5.13
C PHE A 103 3.04 -24.52 4.11
N PRO A 104 4.20 -25.13 4.39
CA PRO A 104 4.68 -26.23 3.58
C PRO A 104 3.63 -27.37 3.56
N PRO A 105 3.51 -28.09 2.43
CA PRO A 105 2.52 -29.17 2.28
C PRO A 105 2.81 -30.38 3.19
N THR A 106 4.04 -30.49 3.67
CA THR A 106 4.48 -31.48 4.65
C THR A 106 4.90 -30.79 5.93
N SER A 107 4.76 -31.48 7.06
CA SER A 107 5.27 -31.00 8.35
C SER A 107 6.74 -30.58 8.20
N PRO A 108 7.08 -29.31 8.51
CA PRO A 108 8.46 -28.84 8.39
C PRO A 108 9.35 -29.61 9.36
N LYS A 109 10.58 -29.88 8.96
CA LYS A 109 11.59 -30.41 9.88
C LYS A 109 11.99 -29.31 10.87
N SER A 110 12.56 -29.66 12.02
CA SER A 110 12.97 -28.66 13.01
C SER A 110 13.98 -27.65 12.44
N GLU A 111 14.84 -28.09 11.52
CA GLU A 111 15.81 -27.26 10.79
C GLU A 111 15.15 -26.18 9.90
N ASP A 112 13.93 -26.42 9.42
CA ASP A 112 13.19 -25.49 8.55
C ASP A 112 12.29 -24.51 9.34
N MET A 113 12.12 -24.73 10.65
CA MET A 113 11.16 -23.97 11.44
C MET A 113 11.45 -22.48 11.46
N ALA A 114 12.73 -22.11 11.54
CA ALA A 114 13.14 -20.71 11.54
C ALA A 114 12.82 -20.02 10.20
N TRP A 115 12.99 -20.74 9.08
CA TRP A 115 12.56 -20.28 7.75
C TRP A 115 11.04 -20.09 7.68
N VAL A 116 10.25 -21.05 8.17
CA VAL A 116 8.77 -20.96 8.17
C VAL A 116 8.28 -19.78 9.01
N VAL A 117 8.89 -19.52 10.17
CA VAL A 117 8.58 -18.36 11.02
C VAL A 117 8.89 -17.06 10.29
N ALA A 118 10.10 -16.93 9.74
CA ALA A 118 10.52 -15.74 8.99
C ALA A 118 9.60 -15.48 7.79
N LYS A 119 9.28 -16.53 7.03
CA LYS A 119 8.33 -16.50 5.90
C LYS A 119 6.95 -16.00 6.34
N ARG A 120 6.41 -16.52 7.44
CA ARG A 120 5.10 -16.10 7.98
C ARG A 120 5.11 -14.64 8.43
N GLN A 121 6.16 -14.19 9.12
CA GLN A 121 6.29 -12.80 9.55
C GLN A 121 6.43 -11.84 8.37
N MET A 122 7.18 -12.22 7.33
CA MET A 122 7.28 -11.48 6.08
C MET A 122 5.91 -11.30 5.42
N GLY A 123 5.13 -12.37 5.34
CA GLY A 123 3.77 -12.29 4.80
C GLY A 123 2.84 -11.40 5.64
N THR A 124 2.85 -11.52 6.97
CA THR A 124 2.09 -10.62 7.86
C THR A 124 2.51 -9.16 7.68
N HIS A 125 3.81 -8.89 7.58
CA HIS A 125 4.33 -7.55 7.33
C HIS A 125 3.81 -6.99 6.01
N HIS A 126 3.85 -7.76 4.92
CA HIS A 126 3.34 -7.32 3.61
C HIS A 126 1.85 -7.06 3.62
N VAL A 127 1.04 -7.94 4.21
CA VAL A 127 -0.41 -7.75 4.30
C VAL A 127 -0.76 -6.52 5.15
N ALA A 128 -0.12 -6.35 6.30
CA ALA A 128 -0.39 -5.22 7.19
C ALA A 128 -0.02 -3.88 6.54
N THR A 129 1.18 -3.77 5.97
CA THR A 129 1.65 -2.54 5.30
C THR A 129 0.80 -2.21 4.08
N ALA A 130 0.36 -3.22 3.33
CA ALA A 130 -0.55 -3.07 2.21
C ALA A 130 -1.92 -2.54 2.60
N LEU A 131 -2.56 -3.16 3.60
CA LEU A 131 -3.88 -2.75 4.08
C LEU A 131 -3.84 -1.33 4.62
N VAL A 132 -2.85 -1.02 5.47
CA VAL A 132 -2.67 0.32 6.02
C VAL A 132 -2.41 1.35 4.92
N GLY A 133 -1.55 1.03 3.95
CA GLY A 133 -1.29 1.91 2.81
C GLY A 133 -2.54 2.19 1.99
N THR A 134 -3.33 1.14 1.68
CA THR A 134 -4.60 1.27 0.94
C THR A 134 -5.60 2.13 1.69
N GLY A 135 -5.85 1.80 2.96
CA GLY A 135 -6.81 2.53 3.79
C GLY A 135 -6.43 3.99 3.95
N ALA A 136 -5.14 4.28 4.17
CA ALA A 136 -4.64 5.65 4.25
C ALA A 136 -4.79 6.40 2.92
N ASN A 137 -4.54 5.75 1.77
CA ASN A 137 -4.76 6.35 0.45
C ASN A 137 -6.24 6.69 0.21
N VAL A 138 -7.17 5.83 0.63
CA VAL A 138 -8.63 6.10 0.56
C VAL A 138 -8.98 7.32 1.40
N VAL A 139 -8.53 7.38 2.67
CA VAL A 139 -8.80 8.52 3.57
C VAL A 139 -8.24 9.82 2.99
N VAL A 140 -7.00 9.81 2.50
CA VAL A 140 -6.36 10.98 1.89
C VAL A 140 -7.09 11.45 0.63
N ALA A 141 -7.58 10.53 -0.20
CA ALA A 141 -8.41 10.87 -1.36
C ALA A 141 -9.75 11.51 -0.94
N LEU A 142 -10.43 10.95 0.07
CA LEU A 142 -11.68 11.52 0.60
C LEU A 142 -11.48 12.95 1.13
N ILE A 143 -10.39 13.19 1.87
CA ILE A 143 -10.04 14.53 2.37
C ILE A 143 -9.83 15.50 1.19
N GLY A 144 -9.07 15.11 0.17
CA GLY A 144 -8.85 15.97 -0.99
C GLY A 144 -10.13 16.29 -1.76
N VAL A 145 -11.04 15.31 -1.92
CA VAL A 145 -12.36 15.59 -2.52
C VAL A 145 -13.16 16.54 -1.65
N ALA A 146 -13.16 16.36 -0.32
CA ALA A 146 -13.85 17.26 0.60
C ALA A 146 -13.33 18.71 0.50
N VAL A 147 -12.00 18.89 0.46
CA VAL A 147 -11.36 20.20 0.27
C VAL A 147 -11.76 20.83 -1.06
N GLY A 148 -11.68 20.08 -2.17
CA GLY A 148 -12.05 20.61 -3.48
C GLY A 148 -13.54 20.97 -3.56
N LYS A 149 -14.44 20.12 -3.02
CA LYS A 149 -15.88 20.43 -2.99
C LYS A 149 -16.20 21.63 -2.11
N TRP A 150 -15.52 21.80 -0.97
CA TRP A 150 -15.70 22.97 -0.11
C TRP A 150 -15.32 24.27 -0.83
N ILE A 151 -14.20 24.28 -1.56
CA ILE A 151 -13.78 25.44 -2.38
C ILE A 151 -14.78 25.75 -3.48
N LYS A 152 -15.39 24.73 -4.11
CA LYS A 152 -16.40 24.93 -5.15
C LYS A 152 -17.68 25.62 -4.64
N LEU A 153 -17.96 25.52 -3.34
CA LEU A 153 -19.15 26.11 -2.70
C LEU A 153 -18.93 27.56 -2.25
N GLN A 154 -17.69 28.03 -2.20
CA GLN A 154 -17.32 29.42 -1.92
C GLN A 154 -17.36 30.24 -3.20
#